data_AF-A0A5J5CKP0-F1
#
_entry.id   AF-A0A5J5CKP0-F1
#
_cell.length_a   1.000
_cell.length_b   1.000
_cell.length_c   1.000
_cell.angle_alpha   90.00
_cell.angle_beta   90.00
_cell.angle_gamma   90.00
#
_symmetry.space_group_name_H-M   'P 1'
#
loop_
_entity.id
_entity.type
_entity.pdbx_description
1 polymer ?
#
loop_
_entity_poly.entity_id
_entity_poly.type
_entity_poly.pdbx_seq_one_letter_code
_entity_poly.pdbx_strand_id
1 'polypeptide(L)'
;MKCVRCWLQAVALLLRTVAGIDMEHLQAENLNLLPPDEHNLVLNRGMTVLPRDCHEMLMTSSGQARDGVYLIQPGDNPIVAYCAMQEGGWTVVQHITVNSSLNFDRTWAEYKHGFGAVTGDHWLGNEYLHQLTQGPGRYKLGVKLVDQDALTKTGEYDPFLVEDESSAYRLRLGLFQGTAVDALTLDTENYLHDNQRFTTKDRDNDNYFQNCAKLEFQGVPGGGWWYDACAGANLNRRNVIYWQKDCNKERLCKYAWMMVKPSDSVKLIQSGDCKKDEL
;
A
#
# COMPACT_ATOMS: atom_id res chain seq x y z
N MET A 1 -39.61 2.90 81.95
CA MET A 1 -40.23 3.29 80.65
C MET A 1 -39.89 2.23 79.63
N LYS A 2 -40.91 1.75 78.91
CA LYS A 2 -40.88 0.62 77.97
C LYS A 2 -40.46 1.06 76.55
N CYS A 3 -40.17 0.03 75.74
CA CYS A 3 -40.26 -0.06 74.26
C CYS A 3 -39.02 0.31 73.43
N VAL A 4 -38.66 -0.34 72.32
CA VAL A 4 -38.89 -1.67 71.66
C VAL A 4 -38.47 -1.45 70.20
N ARG A 5 -37.65 -2.36 69.63
CA ARG A 5 -37.45 -2.65 68.17
C ARG A 5 -36.90 -1.47 67.30
N CYS A 6 -36.25 -1.67 66.16
CA CYS A 6 -36.29 -2.77 65.21
C CYS A 6 -35.00 -2.84 64.36
N TRP A 7 -34.63 -4.06 63.99
CA TRP A 7 -33.75 -4.36 62.86
C TRP A 7 -34.42 -3.98 61.54
N LEU A 8 -33.66 -3.50 60.56
CA LEU A 8 -33.90 -3.75 59.13
C LEU A 8 -32.62 -3.46 58.32
N GLN A 9 -32.29 -4.44 57.49
CA GLN A 9 -31.15 -4.52 56.58
C GLN A 9 -31.26 -3.50 55.45
N ALA A 10 -30.12 -2.99 54.98
CA ALA A 10 -29.98 -2.57 53.59
C ALA A 10 -28.56 -2.90 53.12
N VAL A 11 -28.47 -3.97 52.33
CA VAL A 11 -27.29 -4.40 51.60
C VAL A 11 -27.06 -3.38 50.47
N ALA A 12 -26.00 -2.60 50.55
CA ALA A 12 -25.50 -1.85 49.39
C ALA A 12 -24.56 -2.77 48.59
N LEU A 13 -25.17 -3.60 47.75
CA LEU A 13 -24.47 -4.32 46.68
C LEU A 13 -24.15 -3.27 45.59
N LEU A 14 -22.95 -2.70 45.61
CA LEU A 14 -22.46 -1.94 44.46
C LEU A 14 -21.69 -2.89 43.54
N LEU A 15 -22.23 -2.96 42.33
CA LEU A 15 -21.90 -3.87 41.25
C LEU A 15 -20.40 -3.89 40.93
N ARG A 16 -19.85 -5.10 40.85
CA ARG A 16 -18.66 -5.35 40.02
C ARG A 16 -19.06 -5.34 38.54
N THR A 17 -18.07 -4.94 37.74
CA THR A 17 -17.87 -5.12 36.29
C THR A 17 -18.58 -4.16 35.35
N VAL A 18 -17.78 -3.33 34.66
CA VAL A 18 -17.46 -3.61 33.24
C VAL A 18 -15.95 -3.49 33.09
N ALA A 19 -15.36 -4.46 32.40
CA ALA A 19 -13.96 -4.54 32.08
C ALA A 19 -13.45 -3.20 31.51
N GLY A 20 -12.42 -2.64 32.15
CA GLY A 20 -11.44 -1.90 31.40
C GLY A 20 -10.78 -2.90 30.46
N ILE A 21 -11.23 -2.94 29.21
CA ILE A 21 -10.41 -3.49 28.14
C ILE A 21 -9.20 -2.58 28.13
N ASP A 22 -8.07 -3.11 28.58
CA ASP A 22 -6.77 -2.50 28.34
C ASP A 22 -6.58 -2.51 26.83
N MET A 23 -7.11 -1.48 26.15
CA MET A 23 -6.84 -1.24 24.75
C MET A 23 -5.40 -0.76 24.71
N GLU A 24 -4.48 -1.71 24.62
CA GLU A 24 -3.12 -1.45 24.18
C GLU A 24 -3.22 -0.54 22.94
N HIS A 25 -2.78 0.70 23.08
CA HIS A 25 -2.97 1.72 22.05
C HIS A 25 -2.20 1.25 20.82
N LEU A 26 -2.93 0.99 19.72
CA LEU A 26 -2.30 0.60 18.46
C LEU A 26 -1.31 1.69 18.07
N GLN A 27 -0.03 1.36 17.94
CA GLN A 27 1.02 2.31 17.60
C GLN A 27 1.48 2.08 16.16
N ALA A 28 1.16 3.00 15.27
CA ALA A 28 1.61 3.03 13.88
C ALA A 28 1.64 4.47 13.35
N GLU A 29 2.54 4.77 12.40
CA GLU A 29 2.68 6.13 11.85
C GLU A 29 1.52 6.54 10.94
N ASN A 30 0.91 5.56 10.27
CA ASN A 30 -0.11 5.78 9.24
C ASN A 30 -1.52 5.37 9.71
N LEU A 31 -1.83 5.56 11.00
CA LEU A 31 -3.16 5.28 11.55
C LEU A 31 -4.28 6.11 10.92
N ASN A 32 -3.95 7.18 10.19
CA ASN A 32 -4.90 7.90 9.35
C ASN A 32 -5.51 7.03 8.23
N LEU A 33 -4.92 5.88 7.90
CA LEU A 33 -5.47 4.92 6.94
C LEU A 33 -6.30 3.79 7.59
N LEU A 34 -6.47 3.80 8.92
CA LEU A 34 -7.29 2.81 9.62
C LEU A 34 -8.18 3.52 10.67
N PRO A 35 -9.48 3.70 10.38
CA PRO A 35 -10.42 4.32 11.30
C PRO A 35 -10.38 3.68 12.70
N PRO A 36 -10.56 4.45 13.79
CA PRO A 36 -10.47 3.92 15.16
C PRO A 36 -11.37 2.71 15.46
N ASP A 37 -12.56 2.67 14.86
CA ASP A 37 -13.52 1.56 14.96
C ASP A 37 -13.08 0.30 14.23
N GLU A 38 -12.13 0.40 13.31
CA GLU A 38 -11.53 -0.71 12.55
C GLU A 38 -10.20 -1.19 13.12
N HIS A 39 -9.69 -0.59 14.20
CA HIS A 39 -8.41 -1.01 14.78
C HIS A 39 -8.41 -2.49 15.12
N ASN A 40 -9.56 -3.04 15.55
CA ASN A 40 -9.75 -4.47 15.88
C ASN A 40 -9.53 -5.43 14.71
N LEU A 41 -9.46 -4.93 13.47
CA LEU A 41 -9.17 -5.73 12.28
C LEU A 41 -7.69 -6.09 12.14
N VAL A 42 -6.79 -5.44 12.88
CA VAL A 42 -5.35 -5.77 12.87
C VAL A 42 -5.14 -7.18 13.43
N LEU A 43 -4.56 -8.06 12.61
CA LEU A 43 -4.54 -9.50 12.89
C LEU A 43 -3.38 -9.95 13.79
N ASN A 44 -2.30 -9.20 13.83
CA ASN A 44 -1.09 -9.50 14.61
C ASN A 44 -0.91 -8.59 15.83
N ARG A 45 -2.03 -8.16 16.44
CA ARG A 45 -2.02 -7.42 17.71
C ARG A 45 -1.28 -8.23 18.78
N GLY A 46 -0.37 -7.57 19.50
CA GLY A 46 0.42 -8.19 20.57
C GLY A 46 1.69 -8.92 20.10
N MET A 47 2.02 -8.90 18.80
CA MET A 47 3.37 -9.29 18.37
C MET A 47 4.39 -8.27 18.89
N THR A 48 5.41 -8.75 19.59
CA THR A 48 6.51 -7.91 20.13
C THR A 48 7.59 -7.61 19.10
N VAL A 49 7.73 -8.49 18.10
CA VAL A 49 8.62 -8.31 16.95
C VAL A 49 7.74 -8.28 15.72
N LEU A 50 7.65 -7.12 15.07
CA LEU A 50 6.84 -6.96 13.88
C LEU A 50 7.59 -7.47 12.64
N PRO A 51 6.88 -8.12 11.70
CA PRO A 51 7.47 -8.47 10.42
C PRO A 51 7.77 -7.19 9.63
N ARG A 52 8.83 -7.20 8.82
CA ARG A 52 9.19 -6.09 7.94
C ARG A 52 8.08 -5.76 6.95
N ASP A 53 7.47 -6.81 6.40
CA ASP A 53 6.43 -6.73 5.39
C ASP A 53 5.46 -7.92 5.45
N CYS A 54 4.46 -7.92 4.57
CA CYS A 54 3.47 -9.00 4.49
C CYS A 54 4.08 -10.36 4.09
N HIS A 55 5.20 -10.37 3.36
CA HIS A 55 5.83 -11.60 2.92
C HIS A 55 6.52 -12.28 4.10
N GLU A 56 7.26 -11.53 4.91
CA GLU A 56 7.85 -12.05 6.14
C GLU A 56 6.77 -12.56 7.12
N MET A 57 5.64 -11.86 7.24
CA MET A 57 4.49 -12.35 8.02
C MET A 57 3.96 -13.69 7.50
N LEU A 58 3.84 -13.85 6.18
CA LEU A 58 3.43 -15.12 5.59
C LEU A 58 4.45 -16.24 5.87
N MET A 59 5.75 -15.95 5.75
CA MET A 59 6.79 -16.94 5.97
C MET A 59 6.92 -17.36 7.43
N THR A 60 6.88 -16.40 8.35
CA THR A 60 6.97 -16.66 9.81
C THR A 60 5.75 -17.41 10.35
N SER A 61 4.58 -17.22 9.75
CA SER A 61 3.37 -18.00 10.05
C SER A 61 3.33 -19.37 9.37
N SER A 62 4.42 -19.84 8.75
CA SER A 62 4.45 -21.10 8.00
C SER A 62 3.36 -21.19 6.91
N GLY A 63 3.07 -20.06 6.27
CA GLY A 63 2.03 -19.95 5.24
C GLY A 63 0.60 -19.90 5.76
N GLN A 64 0.38 -19.78 7.08
CA GLN A 64 -0.95 -19.80 7.70
C GLN A 64 -1.59 -18.41 7.83
N ALA A 65 -0.82 -17.33 7.64
CA ALA A 65 -1.37 -15.98 7.63
C ALA A 65 -2.45 -15.86 6.55
N ARG A 66 -3.52 -15.14 6.88
CA ARG A 66 -4.67 -14.90 6.00
C ARG A 66 -4.69 -13.46 5.53
N ASP A 67 -5.40 -13.19 4.44
CA ASP A 67 -5.66 -11.83 3.98
C ASP A 67 -6.25 -10.96 5.09
N GLY A 68 -5.79 -9.72 5.17
CA GLY A 68 -6.26 -8.74 6.15
C GLY A 68 -5.24 -7.69 6.51
N VAL A 69 -5.55 -6.92 7.55
CA VAL A 69 -4.71 -5.81 8.03
C VAL A 69 -3.69 -6.32 9.04
N TYR A 70 -2.43 -5.95 8.86
CA TYR A 70 -1.33 -6.27 9.76
C TYR A 70 -0.55 -5.01 10.10
N LEU A 71 0.07 -5.03 11.28
CA LEU A 71 1.22 -4.17 11.58
C LEU A 71 2.46 -4.77 10.92
N ILE A 72 3.16 -3.94 10.16
CA ILE A 72 4.47 -4.24 9.58
C ILE A 72 5.45 -3.12 9.92
N GLN A 73 6.75 -3.39 9.88
CA GLN A 73 7.79 -2.41 10.25
C GLN A 73 8.89 -2.35 9.18
N PRO A 74 8.65 -1.66 8.05
CA PRO A 74 9.63 -1.54 6.97
C PRO A 74 10.78 -0.57 7.29
N GLY A 75 10.51 0.44 8.11
CA GLY A 75 11.48 1.42 8.60
C GLY A 75 11.62 1.39 10.12
N ASP A 76 11.85 2.56 10.72
CA ASP A 76 12.06 2.66 12.18
C ASP A 76 10.77 2.41 12.97
N ASN A 77 9.62 2.84 12.43
CA ASN A 77 8.34 2.78 13.12
C ASN A 77 7.33 1.85 12.41
N PRO A 78 6.37 1.27 13.15
CA PRO A 78 5.33 0.43 12.58
C PRO A 78 4.36 1.20 11.68
N ILE A 79 3.79 0.50 10.71
CA ILE A 79 2.67 0.95 9.89
C ILE A 79 1.61 -0.14 9.79
N VAL A 80 0.37 0.25 9.55
CA VAL A 80 -0.70 -0.67 9.15
C VAL A 80 -0.71 -0.82 7.62
N ALA A 81 -0.85 -2.05 7.14
CA ALA A 81 -0.97 -2.35 5.72
C ALA A 81 -1.95 -3.51 5.49
N TYR A 82 -2.55 -3.54 4.31
CA TYR A 82 -3.31 -4.71 3.87
C TYR A 82 -2.37 -5.72 3.23
N CYS A 83 -2.42 -6.96 3.72
CA CYS A 83 -1.63 -8.06 3.22
C CYS A 83 -2.50 -9.03 2.42
N ALA A 84 -2.17 -9.21 1.14
CA ALA A 84 -2.73 -10.27 0.30
C ALA A 84 -1.88 -11.54 0.45
N MET A 85 -2.18 -12.30 1.51
CA MET A 85 -1.46 -13.52 1.89
C MET A 85 -1.71 -14.67 0.92
N GLN A 86 -2.96 -14.82 0.47
CA GLN A 86 -3.35 -15.87 -0.47
C GLN A 86 -2.73 -15.69 -1.88
N GLU A 87 -2.27 -14.48 -2.19
CA GLU A 87 -1.53 -14.17 -3.43
C GLU A 87 0.00 -14.26 -3.26
N GLY A 88 0.47 -14.70 -2.08
CA GLY A 88 1.90 -14.90 -1.79
C GLY A 88 2.53 -13.85 -0.87
N GLY A 89 1.73 -13.22 -0.01
CA GLY A 89 2.22 -12.31 1.03
C GLY A 89 2.56 -10.93 0.49
N TRP A 90 1.72 -10.41 -0.40
CA TRP A 90 1.93 -9.08 -0.98
C TRP A 90 1.48 -7.98 -0.03
N THR A 91 2.27 -6.90 0.06
CA THR A 91 1.87 -5.67 0.73
C THR A 91 1.16 -4.78 -0.29
N VAL A 92 -0.14 -4.52 -0.09
CA VAL A 92 -0.91 -3.65 -1.00
C VAL A 92 -0.57 -2.19 -0.71
N VAL A 93 -0.18 -1.47 -1.76
CA VAL A 93 0.31 -0.09 -1.69
C VAL A 93 -0.71 0.87 -2.30
N GLN A 94 -1.39 0.43 -3.35
CA GLN A 94 -2.46 1.18 -3.98
C GLN A 94 -3.61 0.23 -4.26
N HIS A 95 -4.81 0.67 -3.91
CA HIS A 95 -6.03 0.02 -4.31
C HIS A 95 -7.04 1.07 -4.75
N ILE A 96 -7.64 0.83 -5.91
CA ILE A 96 -8.75 1.63 -6.40
C ILE A 96 -9.83 0.74 -7.01
N THR A 97 -11.07 1.05 -6.68
CA THR A 97 -12.27 0.54 -7.36
C THR A 97 -12.83 1.59 -8.33
N VAL A 98 -13.52 1.15 -9.38
CA VAL A 98 -14.16 2.05 -10.35
C VAL A 98 -15.24 2.95 -9.75
N ASN A 99 -15.78 2.55 -8.59
CA ASN A 99 -16.78 3.32 -7.84
C ASN A 99 -16.16 4.09 -6.66
N SER A 100 -14.85 4.34 -6.70
CA SER A 100 -14.12 4.97 -5.60
C SER A 100 -14.67 6.36 -5.29
N SER A 101 -15.05 6.58 -4.04
CA SER A 101 -15.35 7.92 -3.53
C SER A 101 -14.09 8.66 -3.08
N LEU A 102 -12.95 7.96 -2.98
CA LEU A 102 -11.70 8.52 -2.50
C LEU A 102 -11.25 9.66 -3.41
N ASN A 103 -10.83 10.77 -2.78
CA ASN A 103 -10.18 11.85 -3.51
C ASN A 103 -8.70 11.53 -3.68
N PHE A 104 -8.25 11.37 -4.92
CA PHE A 104 -6.83 11.25 -5.26
C PHE A 104 -6.19 12.60 -5.64
N ASP A 105 -6.95 13.69 -5.69
CA ASP A 105 -6.39 15.05 -5.82
C ASP A 105 -5.74 15.51 -4.51
N ARG A 106 -4.56 14.97 -4.22
CA ARG A 106 -3.88 15.12 -2.94
C ARG A 106 -2.56 15.86 -3.10
N THR A 107 -2.16 16.52 -2.02
CA THR A 107 -0.89 17.24 -1.89
C THR A 107 0.30 16.28 -1.80
N TRP A 108 1.51 16.81 -1.94
CA TRP A 108 2.75 16.08 -1.76
C TRP A 108 2.82 15.41 -0.38
N ALA A 109 2.48 16.17 0.67
CA ALA A 109 2.49 15.68 2.05
C ALA A 109 1.47 14.54 2.27
N GLU A 110 0.28 14.64 1.67
CA GLU A 110 -0.72 13.58 1.74
C GLU A 110 -0.26 12.32 0.98
N TYR A 111 0.33 12.45 -0.21
CA TYR A 111 0.90 11.31 -0.93
C TYR A 111 2.09 10.69 -0.22
N LYS A 112 2.88 11.48 0.50
CA LYS A 112 4.00 11.00 1.33
C LYS A 112 3.51 10.07 2.44
N HIS A 113 2.51 10.51 3.21
CA HIS A 113 2.03 9.80 4.40
C HIS A 113 0.80 8.91 4.17
N GLY A 114 0.28 8.88 2.94
CA GLY A 114 -0.85 8.05 2.56
C GLY A 114 -2.22 8.62 2.93
N PHE A 115 -3.25 8.05 2.32
CA PHE A 115 -4.64 8.43 2.50
C PHE A 115 -5.60 7.33 2.04
N GLY A 116 -6.86 7.41 2.45
CA GLY A 116 -7.88 6.39 2.19
C GLY A 116 -8.00 5.43 3.37
N ALA A 117 -8.41 4.20 3.10
CA ALA A 117 -8.51 3.15 4.11
C ALA A 117 -7.81 1.88 3.62
N VAL A 118 -6.91 1.29 4.42
CA VAL A 118 -6.23 0.03 4.03
C VAL A 118 -7.21 -1.13 3.80
N THR A 119 -8.42 -1.05 4.35
CA THR A 119 -9.53 -1.98 4.14
C THR A 119 -10.33 -1.72 2.86
N GLY A 120 -10.04 -0.64 2.13
CA GLY A 120 -10.74 -0.20 0.92
C GLY A 120 -9.81 0.48 -0.08
N ASP A 121 -10.29 1.52 -0.76
CA ASP A 121 -9.47 2.33 -1.66
C ASP A 121 -8.44 3.13 -0.85
N HIS A 122 -7.18 3.11 -1.27
CA HIS A 122 -6.11 3.84 -0.58
C HIS A 122 -4.85 4.02 -1.43
N TRP A 123 -4.03 4.94 -0.96
CA TRP A 123 -2.61 5.04 -1.24
C TRP A 123 -1.86 4.90 0.08
N LEU A 124 -1.00 3.88 0.20
CA LEU A 124 -0.29 3.57 1.46
C LEU A 124 0.60 4.72 1.90
N GLY A 125 1.33 5.34 0.96
CA GLY A 125 2.25 6.44 1.19
C GLY A 125 3.59 6.23 0.48
N ASN A 126 4.12 7.29 -0.14
CA ASN A 126 5.39 7.23 -0.87
C ASN A 126 6.57 6.91 0.07
N GLU A 127 6.55 7.44 1.28
CA GLU A 127 7.60 7.20 2.26
C GLU A 127 7.66 5.73 2.69
N TYR A 128 6.50 5.13 2.95
CA TYR A 128 6.43 3.72 3.33
C TYR A 128 6.78 2.79 2.17
N LEU A 129 6.40 3.15 0.94
CA LEU A 129 6.80 2.43 -0.27
C LEU A 129 8.33 2.48 -0.49
N HIS A 130 8.94 3.65 -0.27
CA HIS A 130 10.38 3.81 -0.27
C HIS A 130 11.04 2.91 0.80
N GLN A 131 10.60 2.98 2.05
CA GLN A 131 11.13 2.16 3.15
C GLN A 131 11.00 0.66 2.88
N LEU A 132 9.88 0.20 2.33
CA LEU A 132 9.70 -1.19 1.91
C LEU A 132 10.78 -1.59 0.90
N THR A 133 10.91 -0.82 -0.19
CA THR A 133 11.76 -1.18 -1.33
C THR A 133 13.25 -0.94 -1.15
N GLN A 134 13.66 -0.12 -0.18
CA GLN A 134 15.06 0.06 0.25
C GLN A 134 15.55 -1.01 1.23
N GLY A 135 14.76 -2.05 1.48
CA GLY A 135 15.14 -3.11 2.41
C GLY A 135 16.41 -3.87 2.02
N PRO A 136 16.88 -4.78 2.89
CA PRO A 136 18.09 -5.56 2.64
C PRO A 136 17.98 -6.50 1.43
N GLY A 137 16.76 -6.79 0.96
CA GLY A 137 16.48 -7.55 -0.25
C GLY A 137 15.94 -6.67 -1.37
N ARG A 138 16.11 -7.10 -2.62
CA ARG A 138 15.42 -6.48 -3.77
C ARG A 138 13.93 -6.75 -3.67
N TYR A 139 13.10 -5.78 -4.05
CA TYR A 139 11.65 -5.93 -4.16
C TYR A 139 11.24 -6.03 -5.61
N LYS A 140 10.01 -6.50 -5.81
CA LYS A 140 9.29 -6.43 -7.08
C LYS A 140 7.92 -5.80 -6.88
N LEU A 141 7.42 -5.15 -7.93
CA LEU A 141 6.08 -4.59 -7.99
C LEU A 141 5.18 -5.59 -8.69
N GLY A 142 4.00 -5.85 -8.13
CA GLY A 142 2.88 -6.52 -8.77
C GLY A 142 1.78 -5.52 -9.10
N VAL A 143 1.22 -5.63 -10.30
CA VAL A 143 0.03 -4.92 -10.76
C VAL A 143 -1.02 -5.97 -11.05
N LYS A 144 -2.23 -5.79 -10.50
CA LYS A 144 -3.39 -6.64 -10.76
C LYS A 144 -4.53 -5.76 -11.24
N LEU A 145 -5.07 -6.09 -12.41
CA LEU A 145 -6.19 -5.40 -13.04
C LEU A 145 -7.32 -6.40 -13.18
N VAL A 146 -8.50 -6.04 -12.68
CA VAL A 146 -9.69 -6.90 -12.80
C VAL A 146 -10.78 -6.14 -13.52
N ASP A 147 -11.27 -6.71 -14.62
CA ASP A 147 -12.31 -6.09 -15.42
C ASP A 147 -13.73 -6.35 -14.89
N GLN A 148 -14.73 -5.80 -15.58
CA GLN A 148 -16.14 -5.96 -15.21
C GLN A 148 -16.64 -7.40 -15.30
N ASP A 149 -16.01 -8.23 -16.13
CA ASP A 149 -16.32 -9.66 -16.32
C ASP A 149 -15.49 -10.57 -15.41
N ALA A 150 -14.80 -9.97 -14.42
CA ALA A 150 -13.90 -10.63 -13.48
C ALA A 150 -12.69 -11.33 -14.12
N LEU A 151 -12.35 -10.99 -15.36
CA LEU A 151 -11.09 -11.39 -15.95
C LEU A 151 -9.96 -10.61 -15.29
N THR A 152 -8.93 -11.34 -14.86
CA THR A 152 -7.77 -10.77 -14.18
C THR A 152 -6.58 -10.74 -15.12
N LYS A 153 -5.93 -9.58 -15.23
CA LYS A 153 -4.61 -9.43 -15.83
C LYS A 153 -3.60 -9.03 -14.75
N THR A 154 -2.40 -9.57 -14.85
CA THR A 154 -1.34 -9.31 -13.89
C THR A 154 -0.04 -8.93 -14.59
N GLY A 155 0.79 -8.16 -13.91
CA GLY A 155 2.12 -7.81 -14.35
C GLY A 155 3.05 -7.64 -13.16
N GLU A 156 4.29 -8.07 -13.31
CA GLU A 156 5.34 -7.91 -12.32
C GLU A 156 6.51 -7.14 -12.93
N TYR A 157 7.08 -6.20 -12.18
CA TYR A 157 8.33 -5.52 -12.51
C TYR A 157 9.39 -5.91 -11.48
N ASP A 158 10.47 -6.54 -11.94
CA ASP A 158 11.56 -7.03 -11.07
C ASP A 158 12.94 -6.64 -11.65
N PRO A 159 13.76 -5.86 -10.91
CA PRO A 159 13.49 -5.26 -9.60
C PRO A 159 12.51 -4.08 -9.62
N PHE A 160 12.04 -3.68 -8.45
CA PHE A 160 11.26 -2.47 -8.21
C PHE A 160 11.87 -1.67 -7.05
N LEU A 161 12.04 -0.37 -7.25
CA LEU A 161 12.56 0.54 -6.23
C LEU A 161 11.91 1.92 -6.34
N VAL A 162 11.61 2.50 -5.18
CA VAL A 162 11.28 3.91 -5.05
C VAL A 162 12.40 4.60 -4.29
N GLU A 163 13.00 5.63 -4.86
CA GLU A 163 14.05 6.43 -4.23
C GLU A 163 13.48 7.33 -3.13
N ASP A 164 14.34 8.03 -2.39
CA ASP A 164 13.93 8.86 -1.25
C ASP A 164 13.23 10.16 -1.69
N GLU A 165 12.75 10.94 -0.71
CA GLU A 165 12.10 12.23 -0.94
C GLU A 165 13.04 13.26 -1.60
N SER A 166 14.35 13.19 -1.34
CA SER A 166 15.35 14.10 -1.94
C SER A 166 15.45 13.89 -3.46
N SER A 167 15.21 12.65 -3.90
CA SER A 167 15.08 12.25 -5.29
C SER A 167 13.64 12.34 -5.80
N ALA A 168 12.74 12.97 -5.04
CA ALA A 168 11.31 13.11 -5.33
C ALA A 168 10.60 11.77 -5.57
N TYR A 169 10.91 10.76 -4.75
CA TYR A 169 10.34 9.42 -4.83
C TYR A 169 10.45 8.82 -6.23
N ARG A 170 11.59 8.99 -6.88
CA ARG A 170 11.81 8.52 -8.25
C ARG A 170 11.57 7.01 -8.37
N LEU A 171 10.85 6.63 -9.42
CA LEU A 171 10.55 5.24 -9.74
C LEU A 171 11.70 4.58 -10.49
N ARG A 172 12.01 3.33 -10.14
CA ARG A 172 12.95 2.45 -10.85
C ARG A 172 12.30 1.10 -11.11
N LEU A 173 12.25 0.72 -12.37
CA LEU A 173 11.66 -0.53 -12.83
C LEU A 173 12.70 -1.40 -13.52
N GLY A 174 12.61 -2.69 -13.24
CA GLY A 174 13.31 -3.74 -13.95
C GLY A 174 12.48 -4.35 -15.06
N LEU A 175 12.76 -5.61 -15.35
CA LEU A 175 12.08 -6.33 -16.42
C LEU A 175 10.63 -6.60 -16.06
N PHE A 176 9.76 -6.43 -17.05
CA PHE A 176 8.35 -6.76 -16.94
C PHE A 176 8.08 -8.22 -17.32
N GLN A 177 7.19 -8.86 -16.57
CA GLN A 177 6.58 -10.14 -16.93
C GLN A 177 5.11 -10.15 -16.54
N GLY A 178 4.22 -10.61 -17.43
CA GLY A 178 2.81 -10.72 -17.08
C GLY A 178 1.89 -10.94 -18.27
N THR A 179 0.59 -10.97 -17.96
CA THR A 179 -0.50 -11.00 -18.94
C THR A 179 -1.08 -9.61 -19.22
N ALA A 180 -0.85 -8.66 -18.31
CA ALA A 180 -1.10 -7.25 -18.55
C ALA A 180 -0.08 -6.69 -19.56
N VAL A 181 -0.42 -5.56 -20.16
CA VAL A 181 0.52 -4.75 -20.93
C VAL A 181 1.50 -4.06 -20.00
N ASP A 182 2.76 -4.01 -20.42
CA ASP A 182 3.79 -3.21 -19.78
C ASP A 182 3.53 -1.73 -20.05
N ALA A 183 2.69 -1.11 -19.21
CA ALA A 183 2.32 0.29 -19.38
C ALA A 183 3.29 1.25 -18.69
N LEU A 184 4.29 0.76 -17.93
CA LEU A 184 5.21 1.62 -17.18
C LEU A 184 6.57 1.78 -17.86
N THR A 185 7.03 0.79 -18.64
CA THR A 185 8.32 0.86 -19.36
C THR A 185 8.18 0.81 -20.88
N LEU A 186 7.05 0.36 -21.40
CA LEU A 186 6.78 0.33 -22.84
C LEU A 186 5.60 1.23 -23.19
N ASP A 187 5.89 2.43 -23.68
CA ASP A 187 4.88 3.27 -24.32
C ASP A 187 5.37 3.82 -25.67
N THR A 188 4.49 3.75 -26.66
CA THR A 188 4.71 4.21 -28.04
C THR A 188 4.66 5.73 -28.20
N GLU A 189 4.22 6.47 -27.18
CA GLU A 189 4.03 7.93 -27.24
C GLU A 189 4.94 8.74 -26.30
N ASN A 190 5.99 8.12 -25.73
CA ASN A 190 6.89 8.73 -24.72
C ASN A 190 6.20 9.04 -23.38
N TYR A 191 5.33 8.16 -22.88
CA TYR A 191 4.81 8.22 -21.51
C TYR A 191 5.53 7.21 -20.61
N LEU A 192 6.86 7.26 -20.57
CA LEU A 192 7.65 6.30 -19.81
C LEU A 192 7.61 6.64 -18.33
N HIS A 193 7.13 5.73 -17.49
CA HIS A 193 7.04 5.94 -16.05
C HIS A 193 8.34 5.58 -15.32
N ASP A 194 9.12 4.63 -15.85
CA ASP A 194 10.44 4.32 -15.31
C ASP A 194 11.35 5.56 -15.31
N ASN A 195 12.16 5.70 -14.26
CA ASN A 195 13.05 6.83 -13.99
C ASN A 195 12.36 8.18 -13.75
N GLN A 196 11.02 8.24 -13.76
CA GLN A 196 10.31 9.49 -13.49
C GLN A 196 10.20 9.80 -12.01
N ARG A 197 10.12 11.09 -11.70
CA ARG A 197 9.88 11.61 -10.36
C ARG A 197 8.39 11.65 -10.08
N PHE A 198 8.01 11.50 -8.82
CA PHE A 198 6.61 11.62 -8.44
C PHE A 198 6.18 13.09 -8.55
N THR A 199 4.96 13.33 -9.02
CA THR A 199 4.40 14.67 -9.20
C THR A 199 3.03 14.75 -8.56
N THR A 200 2.73 15.86 -7.90
CA THR A 200 1.43 16.18 -7.29
C THR A 200 0.96 17.56 -7.70
N LYS A 201 -0.27 17.93 -7.33
CA LYS A 201 -0.86 19.24 -7.65
C LYS A 201 -0.07 20.43 -7.08
N ASP A 202 0.69 20.23 -6.04
CA ASP A 202 1.47 21.26 -5.34
C ASP A 202 2.99 21.11 -5.53
N ARG A 203 3.45 20.03 -6.18
CA ARG A 203 4.86 19.81 -6.51
C ARG A 203 5.01 19.13 -7.87
N ASP A 204 5.37 19.94 -8.86
CA ASP A 204 5.56 19.51 -10.25
C ASP A 204 7.00 19.05 -10.49
N ASN A 205 7.17 17.78 -10.84
CA ASN A 205 8.46 17.18 -11.19
C ASN A 205 8.42 16.45 -12.54
N ASP A 206 7.33 16.61 -13.30
CA ASP A 206 7.10 15.93 -14.58
C ASP A 206 7.82 16.65 -15.73
N ASN A 207 7.81 16.04 -16.92
CA ASN A 207 8.51 16.57 -18.11
C ASN A 207 7.54 17.25 -19.09
N TYR A 208 6.31 17.54 -18.66
CA TYR A 208 5.33 18.24 -19.46
C TYR A 208 5.37 19.75 -19.20
N PHE A 209 4.90 20.55 -20.14
CA PHE A 209 4.92 22.02 -19.99
C PHE A 209 3.84 22.54 -19.01
N GLN A 210 2.91 21.67 -18.61
CA GLN A 210 1.91 21.92 -17.57
C GLN A 210 2.02 20.81 -16.53
N ASN A 211 1.46 21.03 -15.35
CA ASN A 211 1.43 20.01 -14.31
C ASN A 211 0.40 18.91 -14.64
N CYS A 212 0.87 17.70 -14.96
CA CYS A 212 0.01 16.57 -15.31
C CYS A 212 -0.94 16.15 -14.18
N ALA A 213 -0.53 16.30 -12.92
CA ALA A 213 -1.39 16.00 -11.77
C ALA A 213 -2.62 16.92 -11.69
N LYS A 214 -2.55 18.14 -12.26
CA LYS A 214 -3.67 19.09 -12.33
C LYS A 214 -4.56 18.92 -13.55
N LEU A 215 -4.11 18.19 -14.57
CA LEU A 215 -4.89 18.06 -15.80
C LEU A 215 -6.17 17.27 -15.56
N GLU A 216 -7.29 17.87 -15.97
CA GLU A 216 -8.60 17.28 -15.79
C GLU A 216 -9.05 16.46 -16.99
N PHE A 217 -9.78 15.38 -16.72
CA PHE A 217 -10.52 14.58 -17.68
C PHE A 217 -11.90 14.42 -17.08
N GLN A 218 -12.91 14.94 -17.78
CA GLN A 218 -14.29 14.95 -17.28
C GLN A 218 -14.43 15.58 -15.88
N GLY A 219 -13.64 16.63 -15.59
CA GLY A 219 -13.66 17.33 -14.30
C GLY A 219 -12.98 16.58 -13.15
N VAL A 220 -12.26 15.50 -13.44
CA VAL A 220 -11.47 14.77 -12.45
C VAL A 220 -9.99 15.04 -12.67
N PRO A 221 -9.24 15.60 -11.72
CA PRO A 221 -7.80 15.84 -11.86
C PRO A 221 -7.01 14.53 -11.94
N GLY A 222 -5.79 14.57 -12.46
CA GLY A 222 -4.95 13.40 -12.67
C GLY A 222 -4.52 12.70 -11.36
N GLY A 223 -4.44 13.45 -10.26
CA GLY A 223 -3.89 12.95 -9.00
C GLY A 223 -2.37 12.77 -9.07
N GLY A 224 -1.76 12.33 -7.98
CA GLY A 224 -0.31 12.15 -7.89
C GLY A 224 0.18 10.86 -8.54
N TRP A 225 1.23 10.96 -9.36
CA TRP A 225 1.80 9.81 -10.08
C TRP A 225 3.24 10.09 -10.56
N TRP A 226 3.92 9.05 -11.05
CA TRP A 226 5.19 9.17 -11.77
C TRP A 226 4.94 9.56 -13.22
N TYR A 227 4.70 10.84 -13.48
CA TYR A 227 4.41 11.35 -14.82
C TYR A 227 5.70 11.62 -15.61
N ASP A 228 5.65 11.42 -16.92
CA ASP A 228 6.63 11.93 -17.90
C ASP A 228 6.04 13.16 -18.61
N ALA A 229 5.78 13.09 -19.93
CA ALA A 229 4.84 13.96 -20.61
C ALA A 229 3.38 13.56 -20.29
N CYS A 230 3.06 13.44 -19.00
CA CYS A 230 1.89 12.77 -18.42
C CYS A 230 2.00 11.25 -18.37
N ALA A 231 0.97 10.48 -18.79
CA ALA A 231 0.86 9.08 -18.37
C ALA A 231 0.21 8.16 -19.40
N GLY A 232 0.86 7.01 -19.64
CA GLY A 232 0.31 5.83 -20.32
C GLY A 232 -0.46 4.90 -19.36
N ALA A 233 -0.21 5.03 -18.06
CA ALA A 233 -0.95 4.38 -16.99
C ALA A 233 -1.15 5.31 -15.80
N ASN A 234 -2.32 5.25 -15.16
CA ASN A 234 -2.60 5.97 -13.94
C ASN A 234 -3.72 5.26 -13.16
N LEU A 235 -3.41 4.89 -11.92
CA LEU A 235 -4.36 4.27 -10.98
C LEU A 235 -4.85 5.24 -9.91
N ASN A 236 -4.26 6.44 -9.84
CA ASN A 236 -4.53 7.47 -8.84
C ASN A 236 -5.50 8.54 -9.34
N ARG A 237 -6.52 8.13 -10.10
CA ARG A 237 -7.58 9.02 -10.57
C ARG A 237 -8.94 8.49 -10.14
N ARG A 238 -9.72 9.33 -9.44
CA ARG A 238 -11.05 8.94 -8.95
C ARG A 238 -11.92 8.40 -10.11
N ASN A 239 -12.52 7.24 -9.91
CA ASN A 239 -13.39 6.54 -10.87
C ASN A 239 -12.75 6.22 -12.23
N VAL A 240 -11.43 6.37 -12.37
CA VAL A 240 -10.71 6.11 -13.62
C VAL A 240 -9.53 5.21 -13.34
N ILE A 241 -9.63 3.96 -13.79
CA ILE A 241 -8.52 3.01 -13.80
C ILE A 241 -7.98 3.01 -15.23
N TYR A 242 -6.80 3.59 -15.43
CA TYR A 242 -6.19 3.68 -16.76
C TYR A 242 -4.89 2.88 -16.83
N TRP A 243 -4.85 1.94 -17.78
CA TRP A 243 -3.72 1.05 -18.03
C TRP A 243 -3.70 0.67 -19.51
N GLN A 244 -3.40 1.64 -20.37
CA GLN A 244 -3.37 1.52 -21.84
C GLN A 244 -4.52 0.66 -22.41
N LYS A 245 -4.21 -0.46 -23.08
CA LYS A 245 -5.18 -1.34 -23.76
C LYS A 245 -5.93 -2.30 -22.83
N ASP A 246 -5.54 -2.37 -21.56
CA ASP A 246 -6.11 -3.30 -20.59
C ASP A 246 -7.19 -2.66 -19.73
N CYS A 247 -7.00 -1.39 -19.35
CA CYS A 247 -8.02 -0.58 -18.69
C CYS A 247 -8.11 0.78 -19.36
N ASN A 248 -9.24 1.09 -20.00
CA ASN A 248 -9.52 2.37 -20.64
C ASN A 248 -11.03 2.59 -20.79
N LYS A 249 -11.44 3.65 -21.50
CA LYS A 249 -12.86 3.99 -21.68
C LYS A 249 -13.64 2.93 -22.47
N GLU A 250 -12.99 2.12 -23.31
CA GLU A 250 -13.59 0.98 -24.02
C GLU A 250 -13.54 -0.33 -23.24
N ARG A 251 -12.60 -0.47 -22.29
CA ARG A 251 -12.39 -1.66 -21.46
C ARG A 251 -12.31 -1.25 -20.00
N LEU A 252 -13.46 -1.24 -19.35
CA LEU A 252 -13.58 -0.75 -17.98
C LEU A 252 -13.05 -1.79 -16.99
N CYS A 253 -12.12 -1.37 -16.15
CA CYS A 253 -11.68 -2.15 -15.01
C CYS A 253 -12.57 -1.90 -13.80
N LYS A 254 -12.91 -2.96 -13.05
CA LYS A 254 -13.68 -2.90 -11.81
C LYS A 254 -12.82 -2.45 -10.63
N TYR A 255 -11.59 -2.98 -10.54
CA TYR A 255 -10.61 -2.55 -9.55
C TYR A 255 -9.19 -2.85 -10.02
N ALA A 256 -8.21 -2.20 -9.38
CA ALA A 256 -6.80 -2.43 -9.60
C ALA A 256 -6.03 -2.42 -8.27
N TRP A 257 -4.99 -3.24 -8.17
CA TRP A 257 -4.01 -3.22 -7.09
C TRP A 257 -2.61 -2.91 -7.64
N MET A 258 -1.88 -2.09 -6.90
CA MET A 258 -0.41 -2.11 -6.89
C MET A 258 0.05 -2.64 -5.55
N MET A 259 1.00 -3.57 -5.60
CA MET A 259 1.48 -4.25 -4.41
C MET A 259 2.95 -4.61 -4.54
N VAL A 260 3.65 -4.74 -3.41
CA VAL A 260 5.08 -5.05 -3.39
C VAL A 260 5.38 -6.25 -2.50
N LYS A 261 6.41 -7.00 -2.87
CA LYS A 261 7.01 -8.05 -2.04
C LYS A 261 8.49 -8.24 -2.42
N PRO A 262 9.29 -8.93 -1.58
CA PRO A 262 10.64 -9.30 -1.94
C PRO A 262 10.71 -10.08 -3.26
N SER A 263 11.75 -9.81 -4.06
CA SER A 263 12.01 -10.48 -5.33
C SER A 263 12.45 -11.93 -5.09
N ASP A 264 11.86 -12.86 -5.85
CA ASP A 264 12.23 -14.28 -5.84
C ASP A 264 13.64 -14.51 -6.42
N SER A 265 14.15 -13.53 -7.17
CA SER A 265 15.48 -13.53 -7.80
C SER A 265 16.62 -13.32 -6.79
N VAL A 266 16.30 -13.15 -5.50
CA VAL A 266 17.26 -13.15 -4.37
C VAL A 266 17.37 -14.56 -3.79
N LYS A 267 17.56 -15.58 -4.64
CA LYS A 267 18.23 -16.79 -4.15
C LYS A 267 19.70 -16.45 -3.95
N LEU A 268 20.03 -16.14 -2.70
CA LEU A 268 21.35 -16.21 -2.07
C LEU A 268 22.48 -16.45 -3.08
N ILE A 269 23.17 -15.39 -3.51
CA ILE A 269 24.61 -15.55 -3.70
C ILE A 269 25.12 -15.85 -2.31
N GLN A 270 25.13 -17.13 -1.92
CA GLN A 270 26.09 -17.56 -0.91
C GLN A 270 27.40 -17.01 -1.42
N SER A 271 28.08 -16.21 -0.60
CA SER A 271 29.48 -15.84 -0.82
C SER A 271 30.31 -17.13 -0.79
N GLY A 272 30.19 -17.95 -1.84
CA GLY A 272 31.18 -18.92 -2.19
C GLY A 272 32.36 -18.11 -2.65
N ASP A 273 33.47 -18.26 -1.92
CA ASP A 273 34.76 -17.67 -2.21
C ASP A 273 34.95 -17.50 -3.73
N CYS A 274 34.97 -16.25 -4.19
CA CYS A 274 35.60 -15.93 -5.45
C CYS A 274 37.07 -16.32 -5.28
N LYS A 275 37.40 -17.57 -5.62
CA LYS A 275 38.77 -17.93 -5.90
C LYS A 275 39.20 -17.08 -7.08
N LYS A 276 40.13 -16.21 -6.76
CA LYS A 276 40.83 -15.32 -7.67
C LYS A 276 41.73 -16.21 -8.53
N ASP A 277 41.14 -16.88 -9.50
CA ASP A 277 41.92 -17.58 -10.51
C ASP A 277 42.51 -16.50 -11.44
N GLU A 278 43.83 -16.60 -11.55
CA GLU A 278 44.75 -15.64 -12.13
C GLU A 278 44.54 -15.48 -13.64
N LEU A 279 44.68 -14.23 -14.09
CA LEU A 279 45.02 -13.73 -15.45
C LEU A 279 44.69 -14.61 -16.67
#